data_AF-A0A7W0KRT2-F1
#
_entry.id   AF-A0A7W0KRT2-F1
#
_cell.length_a   1.000
_cell.length_b   1.000
_cell.length_c   1.000
_cell.angle_alpha   90.00
_cell.angle_beta   90.00
_cell.angle_gamma   90.00
#
_symmetry.space_group_name_H-M   'P 1'
#
loop_
_entity.id
_entity.type
_entity.pdbx_description
1 polymer ?
#
loop_
_entity_poly.entity_id
_entity_poly.type
_entity_poly.pdbx_seq_one_letter_code
_entity_poly.pdbx_strand_id
1 'polypeptide(L)'
;SQTIEKGRDAQERLDAGERGRELQRAVKGAAAAKDRFIRANLRLVVSVARRYPLPPAMELLDLIQEGNLGLEHAVDKFDWRKGFKFSTYATFWIRQAIGRALDQKASLVRLPGDRSASLRAALRQVSGDGDELDDEHARLHRLATPTSLDRVVGDDDGSELVDLLADDNPGPEDLALANEEDRMVTGLLDVLDGRARFAVEQRFGLHDGRKRSYREVGEELGVTAEAARRMVKRAVHAVRTEAAARIDAA
;
A
#
# COMPACT_ATOMS: atom_id res chain seq x y z
N SER A 1 12.20 -22.44 35.38
CA SER A 1 12.47 -23.32 34.23
C SER A 1 11.96 -24.75 34.40
N GLN A 2 12.36 -25.51 35.43
CA GLN A 2 11.91 -26.91 35.58
C GLN A 2 10.37 -27.06 35.68
N THR A 3 9.68 -26.17 36.38
CA THR A 3 8.21 -26.18 36.44
C THR A 3 7.56 -25.90 35.08
N ILE A 4 8.19 -25.05 34.25
CA ILE A 4 7.69 -24.69 32.92
C ILE A 4 7.84 -25.89 31.97
N GLU A 5 8.99 -26.56 32.01
CA GLU A 5 9.28 -27.78 31.25
C GLU A 5 8.30 -28.91 31.61
N LYS A 6 8.13 -29.20 32.91
CA LYS A 6 7.17 -30.21 33.39
C LYS A 6 5.73 -29.92 32.94
N GLY A 7 5.35 -28.65 32.83
CA GLY A 7 4.02 -28.30 32.32
C GLY A 7 3.89 -28.46 30.81
N ARG A 8 4.97 -28.28 30.05
CA ARG A 8 4.98 -28.55 28.61
C ARG A 8 4.81 -30.05 28.35
N ASP A 9 5.57 -30.89 29.05
CA ASP A 9 5.42 -32.36 28.94
C ASP A 9 4.00 -32.80 29.36
N ALA A 10 3.44 -32.17 30.39
CA ALA A 10 2.07 -32.43 30.82
C ALA A 10 1.03 -31.98 29.77
N GLN A 11 1.27 -30.86 29.08
CA GLN A 11 0.42 -30.37 28.00
C GLN A 11 0.45 -31.33 26.80
N GLU A 12 1.63 -31.79 26.39
CA GLU A 12 1.79 -32.75 25.29
C GLU A 12 1.05 -34.07 25.58
N ARG A 13 1.07 -34.55 26.83
CA ARG A 13 0.32 -35.74 27.26
C ARG A 13 -1.19 -35.51 27.26
N LEU A 14 -1.65 -34.32 27.66
CA LEU A 14 -3.08 -33.95 27.56
C LEU A 14 -3.54 -33.92 26.09
N ASP A 15 -2.71 -33.36 25.21
CA ASP A 15 -2.98 -33.28 23.77
C ASP A 15 -2.97 -34.67 23.10
N ALA A 16 -2.14 -35.60 23.60
CA ALA A 16 -2.11 -37.01 23.21
C ALA A 16 -3.32 -37.83 23.73
N GLY A 17 -4.25 -37.20 24.44
CA GLY A 17 -5.50 -37.82 24.90
C GLY A 17 -5.48 -38.37 26.31
N GLU A 18 -4.35 -38.28 27.04
CA GLU A 18 -4.33 -38.60 28.47
C GLU A 18 -5.12 -37.54 29.24
N ARG A 19 -5.89 -37.96 30.25
CA ARG A 19 -6.66 -37.02 31.09
C ARG A 19 -6.37 -37.28 32.55
N GLY A 20 -6.01 -36.23 33.27
CA GLY A 20 -5.73 -36.32 34.70
C GLY A 20 -5.76 -34.95 35.36
N ARG A 21 -6.34 -34.89 36.57
CA ARG A 21 -6.34 -33.65 37.39
C ARG A 21 -4.93 -33.18 37.71
N GLU A 22 -3.98 -34.10 37.82
CA GLU A 22 -2.57 -33.79 38.07
C GLU A 22 -1.91 -33.11 36.87
N LEU A 23 -2.18 -33.59 35.64
CA LEU A 23 -1.70 -32.97 34.40
C LEU A 23 -2.24 -31.54 34.26
N GLN A 24 -3.55 -31.35 34.50
CA GLN A 24 -4.16 -30.01 34.47
C GLN A 24 -3.57 -29.07 35.54
N ARG A 25 -3.30 -29.57 36.76
CA ARG A 25 -2.61 -28.79 37.81
C ARG A 25 -1.18 -28.43 37.40
N ALA A 26 -0.45 -29.35 36.78
CA ALA A 26 0.90 -29.12 36.29
C ALA A 26 0.93 -28.04 35.21
N VAL A 27 0.02 -28.08 34.23
CA VAL A 27 -0.12 -27.05 33.19
C VAL A 27 -0.42 -25.68 33.80
N LYS A 28 -1.40 -25.58 34.71
CA LYS A 28 -1.74 -24.31 35.37
C LYS A 28 -0.57 -23.77 36.19
N GLY A 29 0.14 -24.64 36.91
CA GLY A 29 1.35 -24.28 37.67
C GLY A 29 2.48 -23.78 36.77
N ALA A 30 2.64 -24.39 35.59
CA ALA A 30 3.62 -23.96 34.59
C ALA A 30 3.28 -22.62 33.95
N ALA A 31 2.00 -22.38 33.63
CA ALA A 31 1.54 -21.09 33.13
C ALA A 31 1.82 -19.96 34.13
N ALA A 32 1.50 -20.16 35.41
CA ALA A 32 1.82 -19.20 36.48
C ALA A 32 3.34 -19.00 36.64
N ALA A 33 4.13 -20.06 36.53
CA ALA A 33 5.59 -19.97 36.58
C ALA A 33 6.17 -19.22 35.37
N LYS A 34 5.65 -19.44 34.16
CA LYS A 34 6.02 -18.74 32.93
C LYS A 34 5.72 -17.24 33.06
N ASP A 35 4.50 -16.90 33.47
CA ASP A 35 4.08 -15.52 33.66
C ASP A 35 4.95 -14.79 34.71
N ARG A 36 5.18 -15.39 35.87
CA ARG A 36 6.11 -14.85 36.87
C ARG A 36 7.52 -14.64 36.30
N PHE A 37 7.99 -15.58 35.47
CA PHE A 37 9.33 -15.49 34.88
C PHE A 37 9.43 -14.40 33.82
N ILE A 38 8.40 -14.20 33.00
CA ILE A 38 8.31 -13.09 32.04
C ILE A 38 8.31 -11.75 32.80
N ARG A 39 7.41 -11.58 33.78
CA ARG A 39 7.29 -10.34 34.56
C ARG A 39 8.59 -9.93 35.25
N ALA A 40 9.33 -10.90 35.78
CA ALA A 40 10.62 -10.67 36.41
C ALA A 40 11.68 -10.09 35.45
N ASN A 41 11.52 -10.28 34.14
CA ASN A 41 12.49 -9.89 33.11
C ASN A 41 12.04 -8.74 32.21
N LEU A 42 10.87 -8.11 32.45
CA LEU A 42 10.38 -7.00 31.62
C LEU A 42 11.35 -5.80 31.58
N ARG A 43 12.10 -5.56 32.67
CA ARG A 43 13.13 -4.50 32.71
C ARG A 43 14.24 -4.71 31.69
N LEU A 44 14.55 -5.95 31.33
CA LEU A 44 15.52 -6.25 30.27
C LEU A 44 15.01 -5.74 28.93
N VAL A 45 13.73 -5.97 28.62
CA VAL A 45 13.10 -5.55 27.36
C VAL A 45 13.19 -4.02 27.22
N VAL A 46 12.81 -3.29 28.26
CA VAL A 46 12.92 -1.82 28.28
C VAL A 46 14.37 -1.35 28.03
N SER A 47 15.36 -2.02 28.63
CA SER A 47 16.78 -1.65 28.46
C SER A 47 17.34 -1.95 27.06
N VAL A 48 16.72 -2.88 26.32
CA VAL A 48 17.05 -3.21 24.93
C VAL A 48 16.32 -2.27 23.98
N ALA A 49 15.00 -2.08 24.16
CA ALA A 49 14.16 -1.24 23.31
C ALA A 49 14.65 0.22 23.26
N ARG A 50 15.11 0.78 24.39
CA ARG A 50 15.66 2.15 24.46
C ARG A 50 16.87 2.43 23.56
N ARG A 51 17.52 1.39 23.02
CA ARG A 51 18.69 1.55 22.13
C ARG A 51 18.30 1.59 20.65
N TYR A 52 17.04 1.31 20.33
CA TYR A 52 16.54 1.36 18.96
C TYR A 52 16.02 2.76 18.65
N PRO A 53 16.19 3.23 17.40
CA PRO A 53 15.58 4.48 16.96
C PRO A 53 14.05 4.33 16.98
N LEU A 54 13.36 5.45 17.27
CA LEU A 54 11.91 5.55 17.25
C LEU A 54 11.48 6.11 15.90
N PRO A 55 10.88 5.31 15.01
CA PRO A 55 10.26 5.81 13.79
C PRO A 55 9.08 6.74 14.11
N PRO A 56 8.74 7.70 13.24
CA PRO A 56 7.58 8.57 13.45
C PRO A 56 6.26 7.81 13.65
N ALA A 57 6.13 6.63 13.02
CA ALA A 57 4.92 5.82 13.08
C ALA A 57 4.85 4.86 14.28
N MET A 58 5.82 4.88 15.20
CA MET A 58 5.89 3.90 16.29
C MET A 58 6.40 4.51 17.60
N GLU A 59 5.72 4.17 18.69
CA GLU A 59 6.10 4.62 20.02
C GLU A 59 7.08 3.67 20.72
N LEU A 60 7.74 4.15 21.77
CA LEU A 60 8.59 3.29 22.61
C LEU A 60 7.80 2.14 23.24
N LEU A 61 6.53 2.38 23.56
CA LEU A 61 5.65 1.35 24.10
C LEU A 61 5.43 0.22 23.09
N ASP A 62 5.27 0.53 21.80
CA ASP A 62 5.14 -0.48 20.76
C ASP A 62 6.38 -1.35 20.65
N LEU A 63 7.58 -0.74 20.66
CA LEU A 63 8.85 -1.49 20.67
C LEU A 63 8.98 -2.38 21.89
N ILE A 64 8.52 -1.90 23.06
CA ILE A 64 8.51 -2.70 24.29
C ILE A 64 7.55 -3.88 24.15
N GLN A 65 6.36 -3.68 23.59
CA GLN A 65 5.39 -4.76 23.39
C GLN A 65 5.90 -5.82 22.42
N GLU A 66 6.51 -5.42 21.31
CA GLU A 66 7.15 -6.35 20.36
C GLU A 66 8.34 -7.08 21.00
N GLY A 67 9.14 -6.37 21.79
CA GLY A 67 10.20 -6.96 22.59
C GLY A 67 9.69 -7.96 23.64
N ASN A 68 8.51 -7.72 24.23
CA ASN A 68 7.88 -8.62 25.19
C ASN A 68 7.44 -9.93 24.51
N LEU A 69 6.95 -9.88 23.27
CA LEU A 69 6.69 -11.09 22.46
C LEU A 69 7.98 -11.88 22.21
N GLY A 70 9.08 -11.19 21.92
CA GLY A 70 10.41 -11.81 21.81
C GLY A 70 10.89 -12.46 23.12
N LEU A 71 10.67 -11.78 24.24
CA LEU A 71 10.98 -12.30 25.57
C LEU A 71 10.16 -13.56 25.89
N GLU A 72 8.86 -13.54 25.61
CA GLU A 72 8.00 -14.72 25.80
C GLU A 72 8.52 -15.91 25.00
N HIS A 73 8.87 -15.72 23.73
CA HIS A 73 9.46 -16.76 22.89
C HIS A 73 10.78 -17.29 23.47
N ALA A 74 11.61 -16.40 24.02
CA ALA A 74 12.84 -16.81 24.70
C ALA A 74 12.57 -17.65 25.95
N VAL A 75 11.55 -17.30 26.75
CA VAL A 75 11.14 -18.10 27.91
C VAL A 75 10.70 -19.49 27.48
N ASP A 76 9.95 -19.60 26.40
CA ASP A 76 9.48 -20.88 25.88
C ASP A 76 10.65 -21.78 25.45
N LYS A 77 11.68 -21.22 24.80
CA LYS A 77 12.79 -22.01 24.25
C LYS A 77 14.03 -22.08 25.13
N PHE A 78 14.01 -21.47 26.31
CA PHE A 78 15.18 -21.43 27.17
C PHE A 78 15.49 -22.79 27.81
N ASP A 79 16.69 -23.30 27.54
CA ASP A 79 17.21 -24.51 28.17
C ASP A 79 18.19 -24.15 29.29
N TRP A 80 17.78 -24.45 30.53
CA TRP A 80 18.56 -24.18 31.73
C TRP A 80 19.77 -25.12 31.91
N ARG A 81 19.78 -26.28 31.24
CA ARG A 81 20.86 -27.28 31.34
C ARG A 81 22.14 -26.83 30.65
N LYS A 82 22.04 -25.88 29.72
CA LYS A 82 23.17 -25.35 28.95
C LYS A 82 24.09 -24.42 29.76
N GLY A 83 23.73 -24.06 30.99
CA GLY A 83 24.60 -23.31 31.91
C GLY A 83 24.77 -21.81 31.59
N PHE A 84 24.10 -21.28 30.55
CA PHE A 84 24.13 -19.86 30.22
C PHE A 84 23.05 -19.06 30.96
N LYS A 85 23.35 -17.80 31.26
CA LYS A 85 22.37 -16.87 31.86
C LYS A 85 21.21 -16.63 30.88
N PHE A 86 19.99 -16.62 31.41
CA PHE A 86 18.77 -16.36 30.61
C PHE A 86 18.84 -15.02 29.87
N SER A 87 19.38 -13.96 30.50
CA SER A 87 19.51 -12.63 29.90
C SER A 87 20.29 -12.65 28.58
N THR A 88 21.33 -13.47 28.47
CA THR A 88 22.13 -13.61 27.25
C THR A 88 21.29 -14.15 26.10
N TYR A 89 20.50 -15.20 26.37
CA TYR A 89 19.62 -15.82 25.37
C TYR A 89 18.42 -14.93 25.02
N ALA A 90 17.77 -14.36 26.02
CA ALA A 90 16.60 -13.50 25.84
C ALA A 90 16.93 -12.25 25.02
N THR A 91 18.10 -11.66 25.22
CA THR A 91 18.50 -10.46 24.47
C THR A 91 18.51 -10.70 22.95
N PHE A 92 18.88 -11.90 22.48
CA PHE A 92 18.84 -12.23 21.05
C PHE A 92 17.41 -12.16 20.49
N TRP A 93 16.48 -12.83 21.15
CA TRP A 93 15.07 -12.87 20.72
C TRP A 93 14.37 -11.52 20.84
N ILE A 94 14.67 -10.75 21.88
CA ILE A 94 14.15 -9.39 22.06
C ILE A 94 14.61 -8.51 20.89
N ARG A 95 15.91 -8.52 20.57
CA ARG A 95 16.45 -7.74 19.43
C ARG A 95 15.83 -8.17 18.10
N GLN A 96 15.63 -9.47 17.90
CA GLN A 96 15.05 -9.99 16.67
C GLN A 96 13.58 -9.58 16.52
N ALA A 97 12.78 -9.66 17.59
CA ALA A 97 11.38 -9.25 17.57
C ALA A 97 11.23 -7.75 17.30
N ILE A 98 12.01 -6.92 17.99
CA ILE A 98 12.05 -5.47 17.77
C ILE A 98 12.50 -5.14 16.33
N GLY A 99 13.57 -5.78 15.85
CA GLY A 99 14.09 -5.57 14.50
C GLY A 99 13.06 -5.89 13.43
N ARG A 100 12.35 -7.03 13.57
CA ARG A 100 11.28 -7.44 12.67
C ARG A 100 10.08 -6.48 12.73
N ALA A 101 9.71 -5.99 13.91
CA ALA A 101 8.63 -5.03 14.05
C ALA A 101 8.95 -3.72 13.34
N LEU A 102 10.18 -3.22 13.48
CA LEU A 102 10.65 -2.05 12.74
C LEU A 102 10.58 -2.29 11.22
N ASP A 103 10.99 -3.46 10.74
CA ASP A 103 10.89 -3.76 9.31
C ASP A 103 9.45 -3.79 8.77
N GLN A 104 8.49 -4.21 9.59
CA GLN A 104 7.12 -4.45 9.15
C GLN A 104 6.18 -3.26 9.41
N LYS A 105 6.49 -2.43 10.42
CA LYS A 105 5.56 -1.44 10.99
C LYS A 105 6.15 -0.04 11.15
N ALA A 106 7.44 0.19 10.86
CA ALA A 106 8.06 1.51 11.08
C ALA A 106 7.63 2.59 10.07
N SER A 107 7.06 2.20 8.92
CA SER A 107 6.67 3.12 7.87
C SER A 107 5.20 2.96 7.51
N LEU A 108 4.56 4.08 7.14
CA LEU A 108 3.21 4.12 6.59
C LEU A 108 3.10 3.30 5.29
N VAL A 109 4.14 3.31 4.46
CA VAL A 109 4.23 2.46 3.27
C VAL A 109 5.08 1.24 3.61
N ARG A 110 4.43 0.08 3.70
CA ARG A 110 5.11 -1.16 4.07
C ARG A 110 6.12 -1.58 3.00
N LEU A 111 7.38 -1.73 3.42
CA LEU A 111 8.43 -2.33 2.61
C LEU A 111 8.61 -3.82 2.92
N PRO A 112 9.05 -4.63 1.94
CA PRO A 112 9.57 -5.97 2.18
C PRO A 112 10.73 -5.96 3.17
N GLY A 113 10.83 -6.99 4.02
CA GLY A 113 11.76 -7.00 5.16
C GLY A 113 13.25 -6.99 4.78
N ASP A 114 13.60 -7.56 3.64
CA ASP A 114 14.95 -7.51 3.06
C ASP A 114 15.32 -6.09 2.61
N ARG A 115 14.40 -5.41 1.93
CA ARG A 115 14.59 -4.01 1.48
C ARG A 115 14.63 -3.04 2.65
N SER A 116 13.77 -3.20 3.65
CA SER A 116 13.78 -2.35 4.86
C SER A 116 15.03 -2.56 5.72
N ALA A 117 15.51 -3.80 5.84
CA ALA A 117 16.76 -4.10 6.54
C ALA A 117 17.97 -3.53 5.81
N SER A 118 18.01 -3.65 4.48
CA SER A 118 19.06 -3.07 3.62
C SER A 118 19.09 -1.53 3.75
N LEU A 119 17.93 -0.87 3.62
CA LEU A 119 17.81 0.58 3.78
C LEU A 119 18.28 1.04 5.17
N ARG A 120 17.87 0.36 6.26
CA ARG A 120 18.36 0.70 7.61
C ARG A 120 19.86 0.48 7.79
N ALA A 121 20.45 -0.50 7.10
CA ALA A 121 21.89 -0.70 7.13
C ALA A 121 22.62 0.45 6.41
N ALA A 122 22.11 0.86 5.25
CA ALA A 122 22.63 2.01 4.50
C ALA A 122 22.51 3.30 5.31
N LEU A 123 21.34 3.62 5.85
CA LEU A 123 21.13 4.82 6.69
C LEU A 123 22.06 4.89 7.90
N ARG A 124 22.42 3.75 8.51
CA ARG A 124 23.40 3.73 9.61
C ARG A 124 24.83 4.09 9.17
N GLN A 125 25.17 3.90 7.90
CA GLN A 125 26.48 4.28 7.36
C GLN A 125 26.57 5.77 7.09
N VAL A 126 25.48 6.38 6.61
CA VAL A 126 25.38 7.81 6.26
C VAL A 126 24.79 8.67 7.39
N SER A 127 24.95 8.23 8.65
CA SER A 127 24.47 8.94 9.86
C SER A 127 22.98 9.33 9.87
N GLY A 128 22.15 8.64 9.08
CA GLY A 128 20.72 8.89 8.95
C GLY A 128 20.34 9.94 7.91
N ASP A 129 21.30 10.54 7.20
CA ASP A 129 21.00 11.44 6.10
C ASP A 129 20.75 10.66 4.81
N GLY A 130 19.70 11.02 4.07
CA GLY A 130 19.28 10.32 2.86
C GLY A 130 20.07 10.71 1.62
N ASP A 131 20.80 11.82 1.68
CA ASP A 131 21.44 12.45 0.50
C ASP A 131 22.70 11.71 0.02
N GLU A 132 23.32 10.90 0.88
CA GLU A 132 24.51 10.09 0.54
C GLU A 132 24.15 8.63 0.19
N LEU A 133 22.86 8.31 0.07
CA LEU A 133 22.40 6.97 -0.33
C LEU A 133 22.58 6.72 -1.83
N ASP A 134 22.72 5.45 -2.21
CA ASP A 134 22.64 5.08 -3.63
C ASP A 134 21.21 5.33 -4.19
N ASP A 135 21.07 5.36 -5.52
CA ASP A 135 19.80 5.68 -6.18
C ASP A 135 18.65 4.76 -5.74
N GLU A 136 18.94 3.49 -5.45
CA GLU A 136 17.95 2.52 -5.01
C GLU A 136 17.49 2.82 -3.58
N HIS A 137 18.42 2.97 -2.64
CA HIS A 137 18.14 3.29 -1.25
C HIS A 137 17.53 4.67 -1.10
N ALA A 138 17.93 5.66 -1.89
CA ALA A 138 17.30 6.99 -1.91
C ALA A 138 15.83 6.90 -2.31
N ARG A 139 15.50 6.08 -3.32
CA ARG A 139 14.11 5.83 -3.72
C ARG A 139 13.32 5.13 -2.61
N LEU A 140 13.90 4.11 -1.99
CA LEU A 140 13.26 3.40 -0.87
C LEU A 140 13.07 4.32 0.34
N HIS A 141 14.02 5.20 0.63
CA HIS A 141 13.93 6.19 1.70
C HIS A 141 12.76 7.16 1.47
N ARG A 142 12.61 7.70 0.26
CA ARG A 142 11.46 8.56 -0.09
C ARG A 142 10.11 7.87 0.08
N LEU A 143 10.02 6.58 -0.26
CA LEU A 143 8.79 5.80 -0.04
C LEU A 143 8.53 5.55 1.45
N ALA A 144 9.58 5.33 2.23
CA ALA A 144 9.49 5.02 3.65
C ALA A 144 9.15 6.23 4.52
N THR A 145 9.47 7.44 4.06
CA THR A 145 9.37 8.69 4.84
C THR A 145 8.46 9.70 4.13
N PRO A 146 7.13 9.47 4.10
CA PRO A 146 6.20 10.44 3.54
C PRO A 146 6.10 11.71 4.40
N THR A 147 5.87 12.85 3.75
CA THR A 147 5.64 14.14 4.40
C THR A 147 4.15 14.36 4.61
N SER A 148 3.76 14.92 5.76
CA SER A 148 2.35 15.27 6.02
C SER A 148 1.89 16.40 5.09
N LEU A 149 0.67 16.29 4.58
CA LEU A 149 0.01 17.32 3.80
C LEU A 149 -0.49 18.50 4.66
N ASP A 150 -0.77 18.23 5.94
CA ASP A 150 -1.15 19.25 6.93
C ASP A 150 0.06 20.07 7.43
N ARG A 151 1.25 19.83 6.88
CA ARG A 151 2.44 20.58 7.24
C ARG A 151 2.32 22.00 6.69
N VAL A 152 2.36 23.00 7.57
CA VAL A 152 2.42 24.42 7.20
C VAL A 152 3.69 24.70 6.40
N VAL A 153 3.56 25.46 5.32
CA VAL A 153 4.65 25.84 4.40
C VAL A 153 4.76 27.35 4.34
N GLY A 154 5.96 27.87 4.65
CA GLY A 154 6.23 29.31 4.67
C GLY A 154 6.17 29.90 6.08
N ASP A 155 6.40 31.22 6.18
CA ASP A 155 6.40 31.97 7.44
C ASP A 155 5.00 32.47 7.83
N ASP A 156 4.03 32.40 6.92
CA ASP A 156 2.63 32.72 7.18
C ASP A 156 1.87 31.45 7.61
N ASP A 157 1.24 31.50 8.78
CA ASP A 157 0.47 30.40 9.41
C ASP A 157 -0.74 29.90 8.60
N GLY A 158 -0.95 30.38 7.38
CA GLY A 158 -2.16 30.16 6.59
C GLY A 158 -2.05 29.18 5.43
N SER A 159 -0.86 28.71 5.05
CA SER A 159 -0.68 27.83 3.89
C SER A 159 -0.21 26.45 4.29
N GLU A 160 -1.04 25.43 4.09
CA GLU A 160 -0.66 24.03 4.27
C GLU A 160 -0.07 23.47 2.96
N LEU A 161 0.68 22.37 3.06
CA LEU A 161 1.23 21.70 1.88
C LEU A 161 0.13 21.22 0.94
N VAL A 162 -1.02 20.82 1.48
CA VAL A 162 -2.19 20.40 0.68
C VAL A 162 -2.70 21.50 -0.25
N ASP A 163 -2.66 22.76 0.19
CA ASP A 163 -3.17 23.90 -0.58
C ASP A 163 -2.31 24.21 -1.82
N LEU A 164 -1.06 23.74 -1.82
CA LEU A 164 -0.12 23.92 -2.93
C LEU A 164 -0.18 22.78 -3.94
N LEU A 165 -0.89 21.68 -3.64
CA LEU A 165 -1.02 20.55 -4.55
C LEU A 165 -2.13 20.83 -5.56
N ALA A 166 -1.75 20.89 -6.83
CA ALA A 166 -2.71 20.94 -7.92
C ALA A 166 -3.49 19.62 -8.00
N ASP A 167 -4.79 19.73 -8.29
CA ASP A 167 -5.59 18.56 -8.66
C ASP A 167 -5.26 18.17 -10.11
N ASP A 168 -5.11 16.87 -10.36
CA ASP A 168 -4.90 16.31 -11.71
C ASP A 168 -6.23 16.20 -12.49
N ASN A 169 -7.37 16.43 -11.83
CA ASN A 169 -8.67 16.43 -12.49
C ASN A 169 -8.82 17.66 -13.42
N PRO A 170 -9.53 17.50 -14.57
CA PRO A 170 -9.80 18.62 -15.47
C PRO A 170 -10.52 19.76 -14.75
N GLY A 171 -10.09 20.99 -15.01
CA GLY A 171 -10.72 22.17 -14.44
C GLY A 171 -12.12 22.42 -15.02
N PRO A 172 -12.91 23.33 -14.42
CA PRO A 172 -14.22 23.70 -14.94
C PRO A 172 -14.13 24.30 -16.36
N GLU A 173 -13.02 24.98 -16.68
CA GLU A 173 -12.76 25.50 -18.02
C GLU A 173 -12.53 24.37 -19.03
N ASP A 174 -11.69 23.38 -18.69
CA ASP A 174 -11.45 22.21 -19.55
C ASP A 174 -12.73 21.43 -19.80
N LEU A 175 -13.55 21.24 -18.75
CA LEU A 175 -14.85 20.58 -18.88
C LEU A 175 -15.83 21.40 -19.74
N ALA A 176 -15.82 22.72 -19.63
CA ALA A 176 -16.64 23.59 -20.47
C ALA A 176 -16.22 23.51 -21.94
N LEU A 177 -14.90 23.57 -22.21
CA LEU A 177 -14.35 23.41 -23.55
C LEU A 177 -14.71 22.05 -24.16
N ALA A 178 -14.52 20.96 -23.42
CA ALA A 178 -14.89 19.62 -23.88
C ALA A 178 -16.39 19.51 -24.21
N ASN A 179 -17.27 20.10 -23.38
CA ASN A 179 -18.70 20.13 -23.66
C ASN A 179 -19.04 20.97 -24.91
N GLU A 180 -18.35 22.08 -25.14
CA GLU A 180 -18.53 22.88 -26.36
C GLU A 180 -18.00 22.17 -27.60
N GLU A 181 -16.89 21.45 -27.51
CA GLU A 181 -16.38 20.59 -28.57
C GLU A 181 -17.41 19.51 -28.94
N ASP A 182 -17.99 18.82 -27.95
CA ASP A 182 -19.02 17.81 -28.16
C ASP A 182 -20.29 18.40 -28.82
N ARG A 183 -20.71 19.60 -28.40
CA ARG A 183 -21.83 20.33 -29.03
C ARG A 183 -21.52 20.70 -30.47
N MET A 184 -20.32 21.20 -30.74
CA MET A 184 -19.88 21.59 -32.08
C MET A 184 -19.83 20.38 -33.01
N VAL A 185 -19.25 19.26 -32.55
CA VAL A 185 -19.21 17.99 -33.29
C VAL A 185 -20.63 17.50 -33.58
N THR A 186 -21.50 17.49 -32.57
CA THR A 186 -22.90 17.06 -32.73
C THR A 186 -23.64 17.94 -33.74
N GLY A 187 -23.46 19.26 -33.68
CA GLY A 187 -24.08 20.21 -34.62
C GLY A 187 -23.51 20.18 -36.04
N LEU A 188 -22.28 19.70 -36.23
CA LEU A 188 -21.72 19.44 -37.57
C LEU A 188 -22.30 18.15 -38.18
N LEU A 189 -22.65 17.17 -37.35
CA LEU A 189 -23.27 15.92 -37.79
C LEU A 189 -24.74 16.11 -38.24
N ASP A 190 -25.39 17.21 -37.89
CA ASP A 190 -26.78 17.51 -38.30
C ASP A 190 -26.97 17.65 -39.82
N VAL A 191 -25.90 17.89 -40.58
CA VAL A 191 -25.93 17.91 -42.07
C VAL A 191 -26.16 16.51 -42.65
N LEU A 192 -25.88 15.46 -41.88
CA LEU A 192 -25.98 14.08 -42.33
C LEU A 192 -27.42 13.55 -42.20
N ASP A 193 -27.80 12.66 -43.10
CA ASP A 193 -29.03 11.88 -42.95
C ASP A 193 -28.91 10.92 -41.76
N GLY A 194 -30.05 10.57 -41.14
CA GLY A 194 -30.07 9.77 -39.91
C GLY A 194 -29.31 8.43 -40.00
N ARG A 195 -29.25 7.80 -41.19
CA ARG A 195 -28.47 6.56 -41.38
C ARG A 195 -26.97 6.83 -41.43
N ALA A 196 -26.54 7.89 -42.12
CA ALA A 196 -25.12 8.27 -42.18
C ALA A 196 -24.61 8.81 -40.84
N ARG A 197 -25.41 9.59 -40.11
CA ARG A 197 -25.10 10.06 -38.76
C ARG A 197 -24.86 8.89 -37.81
N PHE A 198 -25.80 7.95 -37.75
CA PHE A 198 -25.66 6.74 -36.95
C PHE A 198 -24.38 5.96 -37.33
N ALA A 199 -24.11 5.78 -38.63
CA ALA A 199 -22.89 5.09 -39.08
C ALA A 199 -21.59 5.75 -38.57
N VAL A 200 -21.54 7.08 -38.52
CA VAL A 200 -20.38 7.86 -38.04
C VAL A 200 -20.29 7.78 -36.52
N GLU A 201 -21.39 8.03 -35.81
CA GLU A 201 -21.45 7.99 -34.34
C GLU A 201 -20.99 6.63 -33.79
N GLN A 202 -21.48 5.53 -34.37
CA GLN A 202 -21.09 4.17 -33.98
C GLN A 202 -19.66 3.81 -34.38
N ARG A 203 -19.17 4.31 -35.52
CA ARG A 203 -17.79 4.07 -35.97
C ARG A 203 -16.78 4.71 -35.03
N PHE A 204 -17.04 5.94 -34.60
CA PHE A 204 -16.13 6.70 -33.75
C PHE A 204 -16.42 6.57 -32.25
N GLY A 205 -17.57 5.98 -31.88
CA GLY A 205 -17.97 5.79 -30.48
C GLY A 205 -18.34 7.10 -29.80
N LEU A 206 -19.04 8.00 -30.51
CA LEU A 206 -19.32 9.35 -30.01
C LEU A 206 -20.31 9.39 -28.84
N HIS A 207 -21.10 8.32 -28.63
CA HIS A 207 -22.06 8.22 -27.53
C HIS A 207 -21.61 7.32 -26.38
N ASP A 208 -20.93 6.21 -26.70
CA ASP A 208 -20.59 5.15 -25.74
C ASP A 208 -19.07 4.93 -25.59
N GLY A 209 -18.25 5.73 -26.26
CA GLY A 209 -16.79 5.62 -26.29
C GLY A 209 -16.24 4.41 -27.06
N ARG A 210 -17.11 3.55 -27.62
CA ARG A 210 -16.70 2.29 -28.25
C ARG A 210 -16.68 2.40 -29.76
N LYS A 211 -15.48 2.39 -30.33
CA LYS A 211 -15.26 2.38 -31.79
C LYS A 211 -15.66 1.03 -32.38
N ARG A 212 -16.65 1.01 -33.27
CA ARG A 212 -17.09 -0.21 -33.97
C ARG A 212 -16.42 -0.37 -35.33
N SER A 213 -16.22 -1.61 -35.77
CA SER A 213 -15.71 -1.92 -37.11
C SER A 213 -16.76 -1.64 -38.19
N TYR A 214 -16.36 -1.44 -39.45
CA TYR A 214 -17.32 -1.27 -40.56
C TYR A 214 -18.25 -2.49 -40.73
N ARG A 215 -17.80 -3.68 -40.29
CA ARG A 215 -18.63 -4.89 -40.30
C ARG A 215 -19.74 -4.77 -39.27
N GLU A 216 -19.42 -4.46 -38.01
CA GLU A 216 -20.40 -4.30 -36.93
C GLU A 216 -21.39 -3.16 -37.22
N VAL A 217 -20.89 -2.02 -37.71
CA VAL A 217 -21.75 -0.91 -38.15
C VAL A 217 -22.66 -1.34 -39.31
N GLY A 218 -22.16 -2.16 -40.24
CA GLY A 218 -22.95 -2.72 -41.34
C GLY A 218 -24.03 -3.69 -40.87
N GLU A 219 -23.71 -4.57 -39.93
CA GLU A 219 -24.65 -5.52 -39.31
C GLU A 219 -25.81 -4.77 -38.62
N GLU A 220 -25.53 -3.70 -37.86
CA GLU A 220 -26.54 -2.87 -37.20
C GLU A 220 -27.42 -2.09 -38.19
N LEU A 221 -26.85 -1.64 -39.32
CA LEU A 221 -27.57 -0.89 -40.35
C LEU A 221 -28.27 -1.77 -41.40
N GLY A 222 -28.08 -3.09 -41.34
CA GLY A 222 -28.60 -4.05 -42.33
C GLY A 222 -27.94 -3.92 -43.71
N VAL A 223 -26.66 -3.53 -43.76
CA VAL A 223 -25.90 -3.33 -45.01
C VAL A 223 -24.58 -4.08 -44.99
N THR A 224 -23.94 -4.24 -46.15
CA THR A 224 -22.62 -4.87 -46.23
C THR A 224 -21.54 -3.96 -45.60
N ALA A 225 -20.47 -4.57 -45.10
CA ALA A 225 -19.35 -3.83 -44.49
C ALA A 225 -18.75 -2.77 -45.44
N GLU A 226 -18.65 -3.08 -46.73
CA GLU A 226 -18.14 -2.14 -47.74
C GLU A 226 -19.13 -0.99 -48.01
N ALA A 227 -20.45 -1.25 -47.95
CA ALA A 227 -21.46 -0.20 -48.04
C ALA A 227 -21.40 0.74 -46.82
N ALA A 228 -21.25 0.19 -45.60
CA ALA A 228 -21.05 0.97 -44.38
C ALA A 228 -19.77 1.82 -44.46
N ARG A 229 -18.65 1.26 -44.95
CA ARG A 229 -17.40 2.00 -45.18
C ARG A 229 -17.59 3.17 -46.14
N ARG A 230 -18.26 2.95 -47.27
CA ARG A 230 -18.55 4.00 -48.26
C ARG A 230 -19.48 5.08 -47.70
N MET A 231 -20.45 4.69 -46.88
CA MET A 231 -21.35 5.61 -46.18
C MET A 231 -20.57 6.51 -45.21
N VAL A 232 -19.78 5.94 -44.30
CA VAL A 232 -18.94 6.70 -43.37
C VAL A 232 -17.97 7.61 -44.11
N LYS A 233 -17.32 7.13 -45.18
CA LYS A 233 -16.37 7.95 -45.95
C LYS A 233 -17.06 9.19 -46.57
N ARG A 234 -18.26 9.03 -47.13
CA ARG A 234 -19.04 10.15 -47.68
C ARG A 234 -19.52 11.09 -46.58
N ALA A 235 -19.98 10.55 -45.46
CA ALA A 235 -20.44 11.32 -44.32
C ALA A 235 -19.32 12.20 -43.72
N VAL A 236 -18.14 11.64 -43.47
CA VAL A 236 -16.98 12.38 -42.99
C VAL A 236 -16.54 13.47 -43.98
N HIS A 237 -16.66 13.21 -45.29
CA HIS A 237 -16.35 14.23 -46.30
C HIS A 237 -17.37 15.39 -46.26
N ALA A 238 -18.67 15.09 -46.17
CA ALA A 238 -19.72 16.11 -46.05
C ALA A 238 -19.55 16.97 -44.79
N VAL A 239 -19.29 16.34 -43.64
CA VAL A 239 -19.00 17.04 -42.37
C VAL A 239 -17.77 17.94 -42.50
N ARG A 240 -16.70 17.48 -43.19
CA ARG A 240 -15.51 18.29 -43.42
C ARG A 240 -15.80 19.52 -44.27
N THR A 241 -16.61 19.38 -45.31
CA THR A 241 -17.00 20.51 -46.18
C THR A 241 -17.83 21.52 -45.40
N GLU A 242 -18.78 21.06 -44.59
CA GLU A 242 -19.57 21.93 -43.70
C GLU A 242 -18.69 22.65 -42.67
N ALA A 243 -17.77 21.92 -42.04
CA ALA A 243 -16.86 22.50 -41.04
C ALA A 243 -16.00 23.62 -41.66
N ALA A 244 -15.45 23.42 -42.86
CA ALA A 244 -14.70 24.45 -43.56
C ALA A 244 -15.58 25.68 -43.87
N ALA A 245 -16.81 25.48 -44.32
CA ALA A 245 -17.75 26.57 -44.58
C ALA A 245 -18.12 27.37 -43.33
N ARG A 246 -18.26 26.72 -42.16
CA ARG A 246 -18.53 27.39 -40.88
C ARG A 246 -17.32 28.15 -40.34
N ILE A 247 -16.11 27.64 -40.54
CA ILE A 247 -14.87 28.31 -40.15
C ILE A 247 -14.62 29.55 -41.02
N ASP A 248 -14.87 29.46 -42.33
CA ASP A 248 -14.69 30.59 -43.25
C ASP A 248 -15.76 31.69 -43.09
N ALA A 249 -16.88 31.38 -42.43
CA ALA A 249 -17.99 32.31 -42.17
C ALA A 249 -17.92 33.00 -40.78
N ALA A 250 -17.00 32.58 -39.91
CA ALA A 250 -16.76 33.12 -38.57
C ALA A 250 -15.59 34.11 -38.57
#